data_AF-L9UWP4-F1
#
_entry.id   AF-L9UWP4-F1
#
_cell.length_a   1.000
_cell.length_b   1.000
_cell.length_c   1.000
_cell.angle_alpha   90.00
_cell.angle_beta   90.00
_cell.angle_gamma   90.00
#
_symmetry.space_group_name_H-M   'P 1'
#
loop_
_entity.id
_entity.type
_entity.pdbx_description
1 polymer ?
#
loop_
_entity_poly.entity_id
_entity_poly.type
_entity_poly.pdbx_seq_one_letter_code
_entity_poly.pdbx_strand_id
1 'polypeptide(L)'
;RDVYKRQEQGDAAANYGQDLQAEREALSMTLGPDEEHEALESAAWLLEREFEAPVSVVHADEVDESVLKNAEPGRPAIEIED
;
A
#
# COMPACT_ATOMS: atom_id res chain seq x y z
N ARG A 1 13.62 34.57 -11.49
CA ARG A 1 13.17 33.62 -12.54
C ARG A 1 13.45 32.24 -11.93
N ASP A 2 12.63 31.80 -10.99
CA ASP A 2 12.99 30.65 -10.13
C ASP A 2 11.88 29.60 -10.02
N VAL A 3 10.78 29.82 -10.75
CA VAL A 3 9.60 28.93 -10.71
C VAL A 3 9.82 27.69 -11.58
N TYR A 4 10.59 27.80 -12.68
CA TYR A 4 10.75 26.71 -13.64
C TYR A 4 11.68 25.57 -13.15
N LYS A 5 12.63 25.84 -12.24
CA LYS A 5 13.61 24.82 -11.81
C LYS A 5 13.05 23.76 -10.85
N ARG A 6 11.93 24.06 -10.17
CA ARG A 6 11.31 23.12 -9.20
C ARG A 6 10.41 22.09 -9.88
N GLN A 7 9.80 22.44 -11.01
CA GLN A 7 8.88 21.53 -11.72
C GLN A 7 9.62 20.38 -12.41
N GLU A 8 10.73 20.66 -13.09
CA GLU A 8 11.48 19.63 -13.83
C GLU A 8 12.07 18.52 -12.94
N GLN A 9 12.48 18.86 -11.71
CA GLN A 9 12.97 17.89 -10.73
C GLN A 9 11.82 17.09 -10.07
N GLY A 10 10.62 17.70 -9.97
CA GLY A 10 9.42 17.02 -9.50
C GLY A 10 8.86 16.03 -10.51
N ASP A 11 8.83 16.40 -11.80
CA ASP A 11 8.37 15.52 -12.88
C ASP A 11 9.30 14.33 -13.09
N ALA A 12 10.63 14.52 -12.99
CA ALA A 12 11.59 13.42 -13.09
C ALA A 12 11.48 12.43 -11.91
N ALA A 13 11.24 12.94 -10.70
CA ALA A 13 11.01 12.09 -9.53
C ALA A 13 9.66 11.35 -9.58
N ALA A 14 8.61 12.01 -10.11
CA ALA A 14 7.29 11.40 -10.30
C ALA A 14 7.34 10.29 -11.36
N ASN A 15 7.98 10.54 -12.51
CA ASN A 15 8.12 9.54 -13.58
C ASN A 15 8.95 8.33 -13.13
N TYR A 16 10.05 8.56 -12.40
CA TYR A 16 10.84 7.46 -11.82
C TYR A 16 10.04 6.64 -10.79
N GLY A 17 9.17 7.28 -10.01
CA GLY A 17 8.24 6.59 -9.11
C GLY A 17 7.21 5.75 -9.86
N GLN A 18 6.68 6.25 -10.98
CA GLN A 18 5.72 5.52 -11.81
C GLN A 18 6.35 4.32 -12.52
N ASP A 19 7.56 4.48 -13.07
CA ASP A 19 8.28 3.38 -13.73
C ASP A 19 8.65 2.28 -12.72
N LEU A 20 9.10 2.65 -11.51
CA LEU A 20 9.41 1.70 -10.45
C LEU A 20 8.16 0.97 -9.93
N GLN A 21 7.01 1.64 -9.94
CA GLN A 21 5.73 1.04 -9.55
C GLN A 21 5.25 0.03 -10.63
N ALA A 22 5.43 0.35 -11.91
CA ALA A 22 5.08 -0.53 -13.03
C ALA A 22 5.99 -1.78 -13.12
N GLU A 23 7.29 -1.66 -12.84
CA GLU A 23 8.22 -2.79 -12.85
C GLU A 23 8.06 -3.73 -11.64
N ARG A 24 7.58 -3.23 -10.49
CA ARG A 24 7.30 -4.05 -9.30
C ARG A 24 6.07 -4.94 -9.47
N GLU A 25 5.02 -4.45 -10.13
CA GLU A 25 3.82 -5.24 -10.45
C GLU A 25 4.14 -6.45 -11.36
N ALA A 26 5.21 -6.39 -12.15
CA ALA A 26 5.53 -7.41 -13.14
C ALA A 26 6.31 -8.63 -12.60
N LEU A 27 6.88 -8.59 -11.38
CA LEU A 27 7.89 -9.56 -10.95
C LEU A 27 7.78 -10.09 -9.50
N SER A 28 6.88 -9.60 -8.66
CA SER A 28 6.71 -10.22 -7.34
C SER A 28 5.77 -11.41 -7.43
N MET A 29 6.27 -12.62 -7.15
CA MET A 29 5.42 -13.70 -6.68
C MET A 29 4.69 -13.16 -5.45
N THR A 30 3.37 -13.02 -5.54
CA THR A 30 2.56 -12.63 -4.39
C THR A 30 2.70 -13.70 -3.32
N LEU A 31 2.81 -13.26 -2.07
CA LEU A 31 2.85 -14.16 -0.93
C LEU A 31 1.56 -14.99 -0.88
N GLY A 32 1.62 -16.16 -0.26
CA GLY A 32 0.40 -16.88 0.09
C GLY A 32 -0.46 -16.04 1.06
N PRO A 33 -1.78 -16.27 1.13
CA PRO A 33 -2.67 -15.47 1.99
C PRO A 33 -2.23 -15.41 3.46
N ASP A 34 -1.77 -16.54 4.02
CA ASP A 34 -1.31 -16.62 5.41
C ASP A 34 0.03 -15.88 5.59
N GLU A 35 0.96 -16.03 4.65
CA GLU A 35 2.26 -15.34 4.68
C GLU A 35 2.09 -13.83 4.50
N GLU A 36 1.15 -13.39 3.66
CA GLU A 36 0.80 -11.98 3.48
C GLU A 36 0.19 -11.41 4.77
N HIS A 37 -0.72 -12.14 5.42
CA HIS A 37 -1.31 -11.73 6.70
C HIS A 37 -0.25 -11.59 7.79
N GLU A 38 0.62 -12.59 7.99
CA GLU A 38 1.71 -12.54 8.98
C GLU A 38 2.67 -11.38 8.71
N ALA A 39 3.00 -11.13 7.44
CA ALA A 39 3.85 -10.01 7.06
C ALA A 39 3.21 -8.65 7.41
N LEU A 40 1.93 -8.48 7.10
CA LEU A 40 1.18 -7.25 7.40
C LEU A 40 1.00 -7.04 8.91
N GLU A 41 0.67 -8.10 9.67
CA GLU A 41 0.55 -8.05 11.13
C GLU A 41 1.87 -7.62 11.78
N SER A 42 2.99 -8.20 11.35
CA SER A 42 4.32 -7.84 11.84
C SER A 42 4.74 -6.40 11.51
N ALA A 43 4.12 -5.79 10.51
CA ALA A 43 4.37 -4.42 10.07
C ALA A 43 3.35 -3.41 10.63
N ALA A 44 2.25 -3.86 11.25
CA ALA A 44 1.16 -2.99 11.70
C ALA A 44 1.66 -1.87 12.64
N TRP A 45 2.57 -2.19 13.56
CA TRP A 45 3.17 -1.24 14.50
C TRP A 45 3.83 -0.02 13.82
N LEU A 46 4.34 -0.19 12.59
CA LEU A 46 4.97 0.89 11.85
C LEU A 46 3.92 1.91 11.44
N LEU A 47 2.77 1.44 10.97
CA LEU A 47 1.64 2.27 10.57
C LEU A 47 1.02 2.95 11.78
N GLU A 48 0.86 2.23 12.90
CA GLU A 48 0.33 2.83 14.13
C GLU A 48 1.19 3.98 14.62
N ARG A 49 2.52 3.82 14.53
CA ARG A 49 3.46 4.87 14.92
C ARG A 49 3.45 6.05 13.95
N GLU A 50 3.31 5.80 12.65
CA GLU A 50 3.34 6.84 11.61
C GLU A 50 2.05 7.66 11.57
N PHE A 51 0.90 7.00 11.70
CA PHE A 51 -0.41 7.63 11.60
C PHE A 51 -1.03 7.97 12.96
N GLU A 52 -0.38 7.59 14.06
CA GLU A 52 -0.88 7.77 15.44
C GLU A 52 -2.31 7.22 15.63
N ALA A 53 -2.61 6.12 14.92
CA ALA A 53 -3.93 5.49 14.88
C ALA A 53 -3.81 3.98 15.14
N PRO A 54 -4.78 3.35 15.82
CA PRO A 54 -4.79 1.89 15.95
C PRO A 54 -4.96 1.24 14.57
N VAL A 55 -4.20 0.16 14.32
CA VAL A 55 -4.26 -0.57 13.05
C VAL A 55 -4.48 -2.06 13.34
N SER A 56 -5.47 -2.65 12.68
CA SER A 56 -5.77 -4.08 12.75
C SER A 56 -5.71 -4.71 11.36
N VAL A 57 -5.07 -5.87 11.27
CA VAL A 57 -5.04 -6.69 10.06
C VAL A 57 -5.97 -7.87 10.28
N VAL A 58 -6.95 -8.04 9.38
CA VAL A 58 -7.98 -9.08 9.47
C VAL A 58 -8.00 -9.91 8.20
N HIS A 59 -8.52 -11.13 8.29
CA HIS A 59 -8.68 -11.95 7.09
C HIS A 59 -9.92 -11.56 6.29
N ALA A 60 -9.93 -11.95 5.01
CA ALA A 60 -11.02 -11.65 4.09
C ALA A 60 -12.37 -12.24 4.54
N ASP A 61 -12.39 -13.36 5.24
CA ASP A 61 -13.62 -13.98 5.74
C ASP A 61 -14.25 -13.25 6.95
N GLU A 62 -13.54 -12.27 7.52
CA GLU A 62 -13.99 -11.51 8.70
C GLU A 62 -14.57 -10.14 8.37
N VAL A 63 -14.59 -9.75 7.08
CA VAL A 63 -15.02 -8.43 6.61
C VAL A 63 -16.19 -8.50 5.64
N ASP A 64 -16.95 -7.40 5.54
CA ASP A 64 -18.09 -7.31 4.63
C ASP A 64 -17.66 -7.42 3.15
N GLU A 65 -18.52 -8.01 2.31
CA GLU A 65 -18.29 -8.16 0.86
C GLU A 65 -17.99 -6.82 0.15
N SER A 66 -18.48 -5.71 0.70
CA SER A 66 -18.21 -4.37 0.18
C SER A 66 -16.76 -3.92 0.32
N VAL A 67 -16.04 -4.43 1.32
CA VAL A 67 -14.62 -4.17 1.54
C VAL A 67 -13.79 -5.14 0.69
N LEU A 68 -14.22 -6.41 0.62
CA LEU A 68 -13.56 -7.46 -0.16
C LEU A 68 -13.40 -7.17 -1.64
N LYS A 69 -14.40 -6.52 -2.26
CA LYS A 69 -14.34 -6.18 -3.69
C LYS A 69 -13.15 -5.27 -4.06
N ASN A 70 -12.50 -4.65 -3.08
CA ASN A 70 -11.37 -3.76 -3.27
C ASN A 70 -10.02 -4.42 -2.90
N ALA A 71 -10.02 -5.68 -2.46
CA ALA A 71 -8.82 -6.42 -2.09
C ALA A 71 -8.39 -7.36 -3.23
N GLU A 72 -7.10 -7.34 -3.55
CA GLU A 72 -6.45 -8.30 -4.46
C GLU A 72 -5.17 -8.82 -3.79
N PRO A 73 -4.66 -10.03 -4.09
CA PRO A 73 -3.40 -10.52 -3.53
C PRO A 73 -2.25 -9.54 -3.76
N GLY A 74 -1.50 -9.19 -2.71
CA GLY A 74 -0.47 -8.15 -2.75
C GLY A 74 -0.99 -6.70 -2.78
N ARG A 75 -2.32 -6.52 -2.74
CA ARG A 75 -3.02 -5.23 -2.68
C ARG A 75 -4.23 -5.33 -1.73
N PRO A 76 -3.99 -5.38 -0.40
CA PRO A 76 -5.07 -5.49 0.57
C PRO A 76 -5.99 -4.26 0.52
N ALA A 77 -7.28 -4.46 0.82
CA ALA A 77 -8.21 -3.35 1.02
C ALA A 77 -7.89 -2.61 2.33
N ILE A 78 -8.17 -1.30 2.37
CA ILE A 78 -8.01 -0.46 3.55
C ILE A 78 -9.36 0.18 3.87
N GLU A 79 -9.79 0.06 5.11
CA GLU A 79 -10.95 0.73 5.67
C GLU A 79 -10.50 1.69 6.77
N ILE A 80 -11.06 2.90 6.78
CA ILE A 80 -10.75 3.95 7.75
C ILE A 80 -12.07 4.39 8.36
N GLU A 81 -12.16 4.31 9.68
CA GLU A 81 -13.31 4.78 10.45
C GLU A 81 -13.05 6.22 10.98
N ASP A 82 -14.12 7.00 11.16
CA ASP A 82 -14.08 8.41 11.60
C ASP A 82 -13.76 8.59 13.11
#